data_AF-R8YUD0-F1
#
_entry.id   AF-R8YUD0-F1
#
_cell.length_a   1.000
_cell.length_b   1.000
_cell.length_c   1.000
_cell.angle_alpha   90.00
_cell.angle_beta   90.00
_cell.angle_gamma   90.00
#
_symmetry.space_group_name_H-M   'P 1'
#
loop_
_entity.id
_entity.type
_entity.pdbx_description
1 polymer ?
#
loop_
_entity_poly.entity_id
_entity_poly.type
_entity_poly.pdbx_seq_one_letter_code
_entity_poly.pdbx_strand_id
1 'polypeptide(L)'
;MAMKLLPESEGYAVVAGTIQQLSEELYKEYQLSGYSILLDDIVKAFLDEAKYYAGWAVLDCQTKATTSIELNETIELSGDEYVIIQPLVKAHCDLLQARLVEATRGLGVESYGLSVSEAQQIYNEKKDALPKLAFCMAPMSFNFNLGNR
;
A
#
# COMPACT_ATOMS: atom_id res chain seq x y z
N MET A 1 28.16 -19.83 -24.11
CA MET A 1 27.79 -18.43 -24.42
C MET A 1 27.23 -17.85 -23.13
N ALA A 2 27.95 -16.95 -22.45
CA ALA A 2 27.53 -16.41 -21.16
C ALA A 2 26.65 -15.19 -21.40
N MET A 3 25.43 -15.24 -20.87
CA MET A 3 24.41 -14.20 -20.97
C MET A 3 24.71 -13.16 -19.88
N LYS A 4 24.98 -11.90 -20.26
CA LYS A 4 25.26 -10.81 -19.31
C LYS A 4 24.05 -9.87 -19.30
N LEU A 5 23.39 -9.78 -18.15
CA LEU A 5 22.32 -8.79 -17.91
C LEU A 5 22.93 -7.38 -17.95
N LEU A 6 22.21 -6.44 -18.53
CA LEU A 6 22.56 -5.02 -18.47
C LEU A 6 22.45 -4.52 -17.02
N PRO A 7 23.30 -3.56 -16.60
CA PRO A 7 23.17 -2.97 -15.26
C PRO A 7 21.80 -2.31 -15.11
N GLU A 8 21.18 -2.49 -13.95
CA GLU A 8 19.96 -1.80 -13.56
C GLU A 8 20.18 -0.28 -13.65
N SER A 9 19.23 0.45 -14.21
CA SER A 9 19.36 1.90 -14.36
C SER A 9 19.56 2.56 -12.99
N GLU A 10 20.63 3.31 -12.81
CA GLU A 10 20.96 4.08 -11.60
C GLU A 10 20.00 5.28 -11.39
N GLY A 11 18.70 5.02 -11.31
CA GLY A 11 17.71 6.00 -10.89
C GLY A 11 17.67 6.09 -9.38
N TYR A 12 17.71 7.30 -8.82
CA TYR A 12 17.40 7.49 -7.40
C TYR A 12 15.95 7.12 -7.14
N ALA A 13 15.71 6.21 -6.19
CA ALA A 13 14.35 5.82 -5.79
C ALA A 13 13.63 7.00 -5.14
N VAL A 14 12.37 7.21 -5.50
CA VAL A 14 11.50 8.19 -4.84
C VAL A 14 11.05 7.60 -3.50
N VAL A 15 11.21 8.36 -2.42
CA VAL A 15 10.73 8.00 -1.08
C VAL A 15 9.39 8.68 -0.86
N ALA A 16 8.35 7.92 -0.50
CA ALA A 16 7.04 8.48 -0.18
C ALA A 16 7.00 9.07 1.23
N GLY A 17 7.63 8.38 2.19
CA GLY A 17 7.68 8.76 3.60
C GLY A 17 7.53 7.53 4.51
N THR A 18 7.58 7.75 5.82
CA THR A 18 7.31 6.67 6.78
C THR A 18 5.82 6.36 6.86
N ILE A 19 5.46 5.13 7.25
CA ILE A 19 4.06 4.76 7.51
C ILE A 19 3.40 5.74 8.48
N GLN A 20 4.11 6.19 9.52
CA GLN A 20 3.62 7.19 10.46
C GLN A 20 3.27 8.52 9.76
N GLN A 21 4.19 9.06 8.94
CA GLN A 21 3.97 10.33 8.23
C GLN A 21 2.79 10.23 7.25
N LEU A 22 2.73 9.15 6.47
CA LEU A 22 1.67 8.90 5.51
C LEU A 22 0.30 8.73 6.20
N SER A 23 0.29 8.10 7.38
CA SER A 23 -0.90 7.96 8.21
C SER A 23 -1.39 9.32 8.74
N GLU A 24 -0.48 10.18 9.19
CA GLU A 24 -0.80 11.53 9.65
C GLU A 24 -1.37 12.42 8.54
N GLU A 25 -0.84 12.29 7.32
CA GLU A 25 -1.36 12.99 6.14
C GLU A 25 -2.79 12.53 5.81
N LEU A 26 -3.01 11.22 5.77
CA LEU A 26 -4.34 10.66 5.51
C LEU A 26 -5.33 11.00 6.63
N TYR A 27 -4.88 11.00 7.89
CA TYR A 27 -5.69 11.40 9.03
C TYR A 27 -6.16 12.85 8.91
N LYS A 28 -5.30 13.78 8.48
CA LYS A 28 -5.70 15.18 8.22
C LYS A 28 -6.74 15.28 7.11
N GLU A 29 -6.61 14.50 6.04
CA GLU A 29 -7.62 14.41 4.96
C GLU A 29 -8.99 13.97 5.51
N TYR A 30 -8.98 12.94 6.37
CA TYR A 30 -10.19 12.35 6.94
C TYR A 30 -10.86 13.21 8.02
N GLN A 31 -10.10 13.96 8.81
CA GLN A 31 -10.66 14.94 9.74
C GLN A 31 -11.50 16.00 9.02
N LEU A 32 -11.08 16.42 7.84
CA LEU A 32 -11.82 17.39 7.02
C LEU A 32 -13.03 16.76 6.31
N SER A 33 -13.06 15.44 6.20
CA SER A 33 -14.08 14.68 5.46
C SER A 33 -15.18 14.11 6.36
N GLY A 34 -15.14 14.38 7.67
CA GLY A 34 -16.16 13.92 8.63
C GLY A 34 -16.00 12.46 9.07
N TYR A 35 -14.85 11.85 8.80
CA TYR A 35 -14.54 10.50 9.28
C TYR A 35 -14.30 10.52 10.78
N SER A 36 -14.68 9.44 11.46
CA SER A 36 -14.55 9.28 12.92
C SER A 36 -13.45 8.30 13.32
N ILE A 37 -12.62 7.87 12.37
CA ILE A 37 -11.50 6.95 12.61
C ILE A 37 -10.34 7.66 13.30
N LEU A 38 -9.58 6.92 14.12
CA LEU A 38 -8.42 7.45 14.84
C LEU A 38 -7.15 7.29 14.01
N LEU A 39 -6.10 8.05 14.35
CA LEU A 39 -4.78 7.90 13.72
C LEU A 39 -4.26 6.47 13.86
N ASP A 40 -4.39 5.87 15.04
CA ASP A 40 -3.94 4.50 15.31
C ASP A 40 -4.64 3.46 14.42
N ASP A 41 -5.91 3.69 14.07
CA ASP A 41 -6.67 2.82 13.15
C ASP A 41 -6.09 2.90 11.73
N ILE A 42 -5.68 4.10 11.30
CA ILE A 42 -5.05 4.33 10.00
C ILE A 42 -3.66 3.71 9.95
N VAL A 43 -2.84 3.90 11.00
CA VAL A 43 -1.51 3.28 11.11
C VAL A 43 -1.64 1.76 11.04
N LYS A 44 -2.60 1.19 11.76
CA LYS A 44 -2.88 -0.25 11.72
C LYS A 44 -3.31 -0.71 10.32
N ALA A 45 -4.19 0.03 9.65
CA ALA A 45 -4.58 -0.27 8.28
C ALA A 45 -3.37 -0.27 7.34
N PHE A 46 -2.49 0.75 7.42
CA PHE A 46 -1.24 0.76 6.66
C PHE A 46 -0.37 -0.46 6.94
N LEU A 47 -0.16 -0.81 8.22
CA LEU A 47 0.65 -1.97 8.58
C LEU A 47 0.06 -3.29 8.06
N ASP A 48 -1.25 -3.47 8.16
CA ASP A 48 -1.92 -4.69 7.70
C ASP A 48 -1.84 -4.82 6.16
N GLU A 49 -2.05 -3.72 5.43
CA GLU A 49 -1.96 -3.74 3.97
C GLU A 49 -0.51 -3.81 3.45
N ALA A 50 0.44 -3.17 4.14
CA ALA A 50 1.86 -3.32 3.82
C ALA A 50 2.38 -4.73 4.12
N LYS A 51 1.91 -5.40 5.19
CA LYS A 51 2.16 -6.83 5.42
C LYS A 51 1.61 -7.69 4.30
N TYR A 52 0.41 -7.37 3.82
CA TYR A 52 -0.20 -8.10 2.71
C TYR A 52 0.60 -7.91 1.42
N TYR A 53 1.02 -6.67 1.12
CA TYR A 53 1.88 -6.36 -0.02
C TYR A 53 3.23 -7.09 0.04
N ALA A 54 3.86 -7.11 1.21
CA ALA A 54 5.13 -7.82 1.44
C ALA A 54 5.04 -9.34 1.21
N GLY A 55 3.83 -9.90 1.19
CA GLY A 55 3.59 -11.29 0.78
C GLY A 55 3.69 -11.54 -0.73
N TRP A 56 3.60 -10.48 -1.55
CA TRP A 56 3.60 -10.54 -3.02
C TRP A 56 4.86 -9.94 -3.64
N ALA A 57 5.40 -8.88 -3.06
CA ALA A 57 6.60 -8.19 -3.52
C ALA A 57 7.56 -7.91 -2.36
N VAL A 58 8.85 -7.85 -2.65
CA VAL A 58 9.88 -7.48 -1.67
C VAL A 58 9.82 -5.98 -1.47
N LEU A 59 9.77 -5.53 -0.21
CA LEU A 59 9.85 -4.11 0.12
C LEU A 59 11.26 -3.57 -0.11
N ASP A 60 11.42 -2.32 -0.53
CA ASP A 60 12.71 -1.67 -0.76
C ASP A 60 13.55 -1.65 0.54
N CYS A 61 12.90 -1.50 1.69
CA CYS A 61 13.57 -1.59 2.99
C CYS A 61 14.20 -2.97 3.25
N GLN A 62 13.62 -4.05 2.70
CA GLN A 62 14.15 -5.41 2.79
C GLN A 62 15.36 -5.62 1.87
N THR A 63 15.42 -4.94 0.72
CA THR A 63 16.57 -5.08 -0.20
C THR A 63 17.87 -4.55 0.41
N LYS A 64 17.75 -3.54 1.29
CA LYS A 64 18.88 -2.89 1.98
C LYS A 64 19.18 -3.52 3.34
N ALA A 65 18.34 -4.44 3.81
CA ALA A 65 18.44 -5.03 5.13
C ALA A 65 19.56 -6.07 5.23
N THR A 66 20.35 -6.01 6.30
CA THR A 66 21.32 -7.06 6.65
C THR A 66 20.77 -8.08 7.66
N THR A 67 19.61 -7.78 8.26
CA THR A 67 18.94 -8.61 9.27
C THR A 67 17.42 -8.58 9.06
N SER A 68 16.69 -9.46 9.75
CA SER A 68 15.22 -9.46 9.70
C SER A 68 14.67 -8.14 10.21
N ILE A 69 13.81 -7.50 9.42
CA ILE A 69 13.11 -6.27 9.78
C ILE A 69 11.70 -6.62 10.26
N GLU A 70 11.29 -6.05 11.39
CA GLU A 70 9.91 -6.09 11.84
C GLU A 70 9.12 -4.94 11.21
N LEU A 71 7.95 -5.23 10.62
CA LEU A 71 7.13 -4.20 10.01
C LEU A 71 6.48 -3.30 11.08
N ASN A 72 6.86 -2.03 11.11
CA ASN A 72 6.37 -1.03 12.07
C ASN A 72 6.18 0.35 11.41
N GLU A 73 5.66 1.32 12.16
CA GLU A 73 5.30 2.66 11.70
C GLU A 73 6.49 3.52 11.22
N THR A 74 7.72 3.15 11.56
CA THR A 74 8.92 3.91 11.16
C THR A 74 9.48 3.48 9.81
N ILE A 75 8.96 2.40 9.23
CA ILE A 75 9.37 1.94 7.90
C ILE A 75 8.98 2.96 6.85
N GLU A 76 9.96 3.30 6.02
CA GLU A 76 9.79 4.11 4.83
C GLU A 76 9.25 3.24 3.69
N LEU A 77 8.21 3.75 3.02
CA LEU A 77 7.71 3.20 1.77
C LEU A 77 8.32 3.98 0.60
N SER A 78 8.71 3.26 -0.45
CA SER A 78 9.08 3.89 -1.72
C SER A 78 7.83 4.41 -2.45
N GLY A 79 8.03 5.31 -3.41
CA GLY A 79 6.94 5.96 -4.14
C GLY A 79 6.05 4.98 -4.91
N ASP A 80 6.65 3.94 -5.50
CA ASP A 80 5.94 2.87 -6.20
C ASP A 80 5.15 1.97 -5.24
N GLU A 81 5.75 1.55 -4.13
CA GLU A 81 5.06 0.80 -3.07
C GLU A 81 3.84 1.58 -2.54
N TYR A 82 4.04 2.86 -2.25
CA TYR A 82 2.97 3.71 -1.74
C TYR A 82 1.80 3.82 -2.73
N VAL A 83 2.07 4.02 -4.02
CA VAL A 83 1.01 4.12 -5.03
C VAL A 83 0.19 2.82 -5.16
N ILE A 84 0.80 1.67 -4.87
CA ILE A 84 0.10 0.37 -4.87
C ILE A 84 -0.70 0.17 -3.57
N ILE A 85 -0.12 0.52 -2.42
CA ILE A 85 -0.71 0.26 -1.09
C ILE A 85 -1.81 1.29 -0.75
N GLN A 86 -1.61 2.57 -1.08
CA GLN A 86 -2.49 3.67 -0.67
C GLN A 86 -3.98 3.44 -1.01
N PRO A 87 -4.36 3.00 -2.22
CA PRO A 87 -5.78 2.79 -2.55
C PRO A 87 -6.42 1.68 -1.71
N LEU A 88 -5.66 0.66 -1.32
CA LEU A 88 -6.14 -0.44 -0.49
C LEU A 88 -6.31 0.02 0.96
N VAL A 89 -5.38 0.82 1.47
CA VAL A 89 -5.49 1.45 2.80
C VAL A 89 -6.72 2.34 2.88
N LYS A 90 -6.95 3.20 1.86
CA LYS A 90 -8.17 4.03 1.81
C LYS A 90 -9.44 3.18 1.85
N ALA A 91 -9.52 2.10 1.07
CA ALA A 91 -10.66 1.19 1.09
C ALA A 91 -10.85 0.48 2.46
N HIS A 92 -9.76 0.18 3.16
CA HIS A 92 -9.83 -0.37 4.53
C HIS A 92 -10.40 0.69 5.49
N CYS A 93 -9.91 1.93 5.44
CA CYS A 93 -10.43 3.04 6.24
C CYS A 93 -11.92 3.30 5.97
N ASP A 94 -12.36 3.25 4.71
CA ASP A 94 -13.77 3.38 4.32
C ASP A 94 -14.63 2.27 4.95
N LEU A 95 -14.12 1.03 4.99
CA LEU A 95 -14.78 -0.10 5.65
C LEU A 95 -14.86 0.08 7.17
N LEU A 96 -13.82 0.59 7.81
CA LEU A 96 -13.85 0.92 9.24
C LEU A 96 -14.89 2.00 9.53
N GLN A 97 -14.91 3.07 8.74
CA GLN A 97 -15.89 4.14 8.87
C GLN A 97 -17.32 3.63 8.67
N ALA A 98 -17.57 2.79 7.65
CA ALA A 98 -18.90 2.22 7.41
C ALA A 98 -19.38 1.39 8.60
N ARG A 99 -18.49 0.61 9.25
CA ARG A 99 -18.81 -0.17 10.46
C ARG A 99 -19.14 0.73 11.64
N LEU A 100 -18.43 1.84 11.81
CA LEU A 100 -18.75 2.83 12.86
C LEU A 100 -20.13 3.46 12.62
N VAL A 101 -20.42 3.83 11.38
CA VAL A 101 -21.71 4.42 10.98
C VAL A 101 -22.87 3.44 11.13
N GLU A 102 -22.66 2.16 10.84
CA GLU A 102 -23.67 1.13 11.09
C GLU A 102 -23.89 0.88 12.59
N ALA A 103 -22.84 0.92 13.40
CA ALA A 103 -22.97 0.80 14.86
C ALA A 103 -23.79 1.96 15.46
N THR A 104 -23.63 3.19 14.94
CA THR A 104 -24.41 4.35 15.41
C THR A 104 -25.87 4.32 14.94
N ARG A 105 -26.19 3.62 13.83
CA ARG A 105 -27.58 3.36 13.42
C ARG A 105 -28.38 2.67 14.51
N GLY A 106 -27.77 1.72 15.23
CA GLY A 106 -28.40 1.03 16.36
C GLY A 106 -28.78 1.96 17.53
N LEU A 107 -28.19 3.15 17.58
CA LEU A 107 -28.45 4.18 18.60
C LEU A 107 -29.47 5.24 18.12
N GLY A 108 -30.10 5.03 16.95
CA GLY A 108 -31.10 5.95 16.40
C GLY A 108 -30.53 7.10 15.59
N VAL A 109 -29.23 7.06 15.23
CA VAL A 109 -28.60 8.04 14.34
C VAL A 109 -28.85 7.65 12.88
N GLU A 110 -29.37 8.57 12.07
CA GLU A 110 -29.45 8.35 10.63
C GLU A 110 -28.06 8.23 10.02
N SER A 111 -27.89 7.19 9.20
CA SER A 111 -26.60 6.84 8.61
C SER A 111 -26.59 7.23 7.16
N TYR A 112 -25.59 8.02 6.77
CA TYR A 112 -25.35 8.49 5.41
C TYR A 112 -23.95 8.04 4.97
N GLY A 113 -23.79 7.71 3.69
CA GLY A 113 -22.54 7.22 3.11
C GLY A 113 -22.61 5.78 2.62
N LEU A 114 -21.45 5.13 2.48
CA LEU A 114 -21.34 3.74 2.04
C LEU A 114 -21.92 2.77 3.09
N SER A 115 -22.68 1.78 2.64
CA SER A 115 -23.03 0.64 3.49
C SER A 115 -21.80 -0.23 3.75
N VAL A 116 -21.81 -0.99 4.85
CA VAL A 116 -20.74 -1.95 5.17
C VAL A 116 -20.58 -2.99 4.06
N SER A 117 -21.67 -3.42 3.42
CA SER A 117 -21.61 -4.36 2.31
C SER A 117 -20.91 -3.78 1.08
N GLU A 118 -21.18 -2.51 0.73
CA GLU A 118 -20.55 -1.84 -0.40
C GLU A 118 -19.06 -1.59 -0.11
N ALA A 119 -18.73 -1.08 1.08
CA ALA A 119 -17.35 -0.84 1.49
C ALA A 119 -16.54 -2.14 1.54
N GLN A 120 -17.13 -3.25 1.99
CA GLN A 120 -16.49 -4.56 2.02
C GLN A 120 -16.21 -5.09 0.61
N GLN A 121 -17.15 -4.90 -0.33
CA GLN A 121 -16.95 -5.28 -1.72
C GLN A 121 -15.79 -4.49 -2.34
N ILE A 122 -15.77 -3.15 -2.17
CA ILE A 122 -14.69 -2.28 -2.66
C ILE A 122 -13.35 -2.72 -2.07
N TYR A 123 -13.28 -2.98 -0.75
CA TYR A 123 -12.07 -3.46 -0.10
C TYR A 123 -11.57 -4.77 -0.72
N ASN A 124 -12.46 -5.75 -0.91
CA ASN A 124 -12.09 -7.03 -1.52
C ASN A 124 -11.60 -6.86 -2.97
N GLU A 125 -12.26 -6.02 -3.77
CA GLU A 125 -11.86 -5.72 -5.14
C GLU A 125 -10.46 -5.10 -5.21
N LYS A 126 -10.15 -4.15 -4.31
CA LYS A 126 -8.80 -3.56 -4.21
C LYS A 126 -7.77 -4.58 -3.76
N LYS A 127 -8.14 -5.45 -2.80
CA LYS A 127 -7.26 -6.49 -2.28
C LYS A 127 -6.91 -7.53 -3.35
N ASP A 128 -7.89 -7.94 -4.15
CA ASP A 128 -7.71 -8.88 -5.26
C ASP A 128 -6.94 -8.30 -6.45
N ALA A 129 -6.94 -6.97 -6.59
CA ALA A 129 -6.16 -6.27 -7.61
C ALA A 129 -4.68 -6.15 -7.22
N LEU A 130 -4.35 -6.07 -5.93
CA LEU A 130 -2.99 -5.83 -5.44
C LEU A 130 -1.94 -6.80 -5.99
N PRO A 131 -2.15 -8.14 -6.04
CA PRO A 131 -1.17 -9.07 -6.60
C PRO A 131 -0.79 -8.76 -8.05
N LYS A 132 -1.75 -8.27 -8.85
CA LYS A 132 -1.51 -7.92 -10.25
C LYS A 132 -0.71 -6.63 -10.38
N LEU A 133 -0.83 -5.72 -9.42
CA LEU A 133 -0.11 -4.45 -9.39
C LEU A 133 1.30 -4.63 -8.83
N ALA A 134 1.46 -5.50 -7.82
CA ALA A 134 2.74 -5.81 -7.19
C ALA A 134 3.70 -6.55 -8.15
N PHE A 135 3.18 -7.36 -9.08
CA PHE A 135 3.99 -8.00 -10.12
C PHE A 135 4.32 -7.06 -11.27
N CYS A 136 5.24 -6.13 -11.05
CA CYS A 136 5.85 -5.32 -12.11
C CYS A 136 7.34 -5.65 -12.23
N MET A 137 7.71 -6.57 -13.13
CA MET A 137 9.11 -6.85 -13.45
C MET A 137 9.64 -5.83 -14.46
N ALA A 138 10.82 -5.26 -14.22
CA ALA A 138 11.48 -4.43 -15.21
C ALA A 138 11.68 -5.19 -16.54
N PRO A 139 11.45 -4.55 -17.70
CA PRO A 139 11.65 -5.20 -18.98
C PRO A 139 13.11 -5.62 -19.12
N MET A 140 13.35 -6.93 -19.21
CA MET A 140 14.68 -7.47 -19.45
C MET A 140 15.10 -7.16 -20.89
N SER A 141 16.19 -6.41 -21.06
CA SER A 141 16.80 -6.16 -22.36
C SER A 141 17.98 -7.11 -22.59
N PHE A 142 17.98 -7.79 -23.74
CA PHE A 142 19.06 -8.70 -24.13
C PHE A 142 20.01 -8.00 -25.09
N ASN A 143 21.28 -7.88 -24.72
CA ASN A 143 22.31 -7.43 -25.63
C ASN A 143 22.89 -8.64 -26.38
N PHE A 144 22.43 -8.85 -27.62
CA PHE A 144 23.09 -9.81 -28.51
C PHE A 144 24.39 -9.18 -29.00
N ASN A 145 25.50 -9.58 -28.38
CA ASN A 145 26.82 -9.37 -28.97
C ASN A 145 26.89 -10.24 -30.24
N LEU A 146 26.44 -9.69 -31.37
CA LEU A 146 26.74 -10.20 -32.70
C LEU A 146 28.24 -10.02 -32.89
N GLY A 147 29.02 -10.99 -32.40
CA GLY A 147 30.43 -11.08 -32.72
C GLY A 147 30.56 -11.10 -34.24
N ASN A 148 31.18 -10.05 -34.79
CA ASN A 148 31.57 -10.01 -36.19
C ASN A 148 32.34 -11.30 -36.51
N ARG A 149 31.73 -12.15 -37.33
CA ARG A 149 32.41 -13.24 -38.04
C ARG A 149 32.91 -12.72 -39.37
#